data_AF-A0A0S8JVA1-F1
#
_entry.id   AF-A0A0S8JVA1-F1
#
_cell.length_a   1.000
_cell.length_b   1.000
_cell.length_c   1.000
_cell.angle_alpha   90.00
_cell.angle_beta   90.00
_cell.angle_gamma   90.00
#
_symmetry.space_group_name_H-M   'P 1'
#
loop_
_entity.id
_entity.type
_entity.pdbx_description
1 polymer ?
#
loop_
_entity_poly.entity_id
_entity_poly.type
_entity_poly.pdbx_seq_one_letter_code
_entity_poly.pdbx_strand_id
1 'polypeptide(L)'
;MDLIIDNRLEGLYETGEDEYWKIRQLDPEFEKLKGDWKHYSSGYTYKLIVKEEDNMEEFALHMLKLGEDLYLDFFPVDYEIRHGFLDMHLVPAHIFAKAELTDQALILHFFDMEWLEDLIDSKKIKISHVETQDRYLLTAKTEELQKFITKFANDSTTFIEADTLLRQDLSAGIPDLAVMLNLN
;
A
#
# COMPACT_ATOMS: atom_id res chain seq x y z
N MET A 1 -7.13 12.65 -8.74
CA MET A 1 -6.15 11.57 -8.95
C MET A 1 -6.82 10.59 -9.87
N ASP A 2 -6.08 10.07 -10.84
CA ASP A 2 -6.64 9.13 -11.80
C ASP A 2 -6.39 7.72 -11.26
N LEU A 3 -7.37 7.22 -10.51
CA LEU A 3 -7.40 5.83 -10.06
C LEU A 3 -7.61 4.92 -11.26
N ILE A 4 -6.94 3.78 -11.26
CA ILE A 4 -7.02 2.81 -12.35
C ILE A 4 -7.16 1.39 -11.81
N ILE A 5 -7.71 0.51 -12.65
CA ILE A 5 -7.70 -0.93 -12.45
C ILE A 5 -6.78 -1.55 -13.51
N ASP A 6 -5.80 -2.32 -13.05
CA ASP A 6 -4.95 -3.18 -13.85
C ASP A 6 -4.95 -4.60 -13.26
N ASN A 7 -5.50 -5.57 -13.99
CA ASN A 7 -5.62 -6.96 -13.52
C ASN A 7 -4.25 -7.63 -13.33
N ARG A 8 -3.17 -7.06 -13.91
CA ARG A 8 -1.80 -7.55 -13.65
C ARG A 8 -1.40 -7.32 -12.19
N LEU A 9 -2.05 -6.44 -11.44
CA LEU A 9 -1.78 -6.29 -10.01
C LEU A 9 -2.29 -7.47 -9.18
N GLU A 10 -3.37 -8.12 -9.61
CA GLU A 10 -3.99 -9.20 -8.85
C GLU A 10 -3.09 -10.43 -8.84
N GLY A 11 -2.94 -11.08 -7.69
CA GLY A 11 -2.05 -12.22 -7.56
C GLY A 11 -1.72 -12.59 -6.13
N LEU A 12 -0.90 -13.62 -6.00
CA LEU A 12 -0.24 -13.99 -4.76
C LEU A 12 1.27 -13.80 -4.98
N TYR A 13 1.90 -13.08 -4.08
CA TYR A 13 3.32 -12.76 -4.14
C TYR A 13 4.00 -13.30 -2.88
N GLU A 14 5.00 -14.15 -3.04
CA GLU A 14 5.73 -14.74 -1.91
C GLU A 14 6.77 -13.73 -1.41
N THR A 15 6.75 -13.46 -0.11
CA THR A 15 7.68 -12.51 0.54
C THR A 15 8.69 -13.21 1.45
N GLY A 16 8.43 -14.47 1.81
CA GLY A 16 9.24 -15.27 2.73
C GLY A 16 8.64 -16.66 2.96
N GLU A 17 9.26 -17.45 3.85
CA GLU A 17 8.71 -18.74 4.27
C GLU A 17 7.42 -18.52 5.06
N ASP A 18 6.28 -18.95 4.52
CA ASP A 18 4.93 -18.71 5.07
C ASP A 18 4.51 -17.23 5.12
N GLU A 19 5.13 -16.38 4.28
CA GLU A 19 4.79 -14.97 4.15
C GLU A 19 4.38 -14.64 2.72
N TYR A 20 3.31 -13.87 2.58
CA TYR A 20 2.81 -13.50 1.26
C TYR A 20 1.97 -12.23 1.25
N TRP A 21 1.90 -11.64 0.07
CA TRP A 21 0.93 -10.60 -0.27
C TRP A 21 -0.10 -11.17 -1.24
N LYS A 22 -1.38 -11.09 -0.88
CA LYS A 22 -2.48 -11.48 -1.75
C LYS A 22 -3.28 -10.25 -2.15
N ILE A 23 -3.30 -9.96 -3.44
CA ILE A 23 -4.01 -8.82 -4.01
C ILE A 23 -5.13 -9.31 -4.91
N ARG A 24 -6.34 -8.78 -4.70
CA ARG A 24 -7.50 -9.01 -5.56
C ARG A 24 -8.32 -7.75 -5.70
N GLN A 25 -8.95 -7.54 -6.85
CA GLN A 25 -9.91 -6.44 -6.97
C GLN A 25 -11.07 -6.68 -5.98
N LEU A 26 -11.45 -5.62 -5.28
CA LEU A 26 -12.55 -5.65 -4.35
C LEU A 26 -13.86 -5.65 -5.14
N ASP A 27 -14.72 -6.65 -4.94
CA ASP A 27 -16.06 -6.65 -5.51
C ASP A 27 -16.97 -5.71 -4.68
N PRO A 28 -17.45 -4.59 -5.24
CA PRO A 28 -18.25 -3.62 -4.50
C PRO A 28 -19.58 -4.20 -3.99
N GLU A 29 -20.10 -5.25 -4.63
CA GLU A 29 -21.33 -5.93 -4.19
C GLU A 29 -21.06 -6.87 -3.00
N PHE A 30 -19.87 -7.49 -2.95
CA PHE A 30 -19.43 -8.32 -1.82
C PHE A 30 -19.27 -7.50 -0.54
N GLU A 31 -18.82 -6.25 -0.65
CA GLU A 31 -18.54 -5.37 0.50
C GLU A 31 -19.76 -4.67 1.11
N LYS A 32 -20.92 -4.71 0.45
CA LYS A 32 -22.18 -4.26 1.07
C LYS A 32 -22.53 -5.06 2.34
N LEU A 33 -21.85 -6.18 2.58
CA LEU A 33 -22.13 -7.14 3.62
C LEU A 33 -21.11 -7.13 4.78
N LYS A 34 -20.01 -6.35 4.69
CA LYS A 34 -18.98 -6.27 5.74
C LYS A 34 -18.79 -4.82 6.23
N GLY A 35 -18.81 -4.64 7.55
CA GLY A 35 -18.80 -3.33 8.19
C GLY A 35 -17.53 -2.53 7.93
N ASP A 36 -16.37 -3.20 7.99
CA ASP A 36 -15.06 -2.55 8.03
C ASP A 36 -14.65 -1.97 6.66
N TRP A 37 -15.13 -2.57 5.58
CA TRP A 37 -14.79 -2.19 4.21
C TRP A 37 -15.68 -1.11 3.61
N LYS A 38 -16.76 -0.72 4.30
CA LYS A 38 -17.76 0.24 3.81
C LYS A 38 -17.16 1.58 3.40
N HIS A 39 -16.09 2.01 4.09
CA HIS A 39 -15.43 3.30 3.85
C HIS A 39 -14.40 3.26 2.72
N TYR A 40 -13.98 2.05 2.32
CA TYR A 40 -12.92 1.84 1.35
C TYR A 40 -13.42 1.33 0.01
N SER A 41 -14.61 0.72 -0.02
CA SER A 41 -15.21 0.17 -1.23
C SER A 41 -15.48 1.25 -2.29
N SER A 42 -14.61 1.29 -3.29
CA SER A 42 -14.80 2.02 -4.53
C SER A 42 -14.70 1.05 -5.71
N GLY A 43 -15.14 1.47 -6.90
CA GLY A 43 -14.92 0.70 -8.13
C GLY A 43 -13.46 0.51 -8.52
N TYR A 44 -12.52 1.09 -7.77
CA TYR A 44 -11.08 1.11 -8.03
C TYR A 44 -10.25 0.46 -6.90
N THR A 45 -10.90 -0.14 -5.91
CA THR A 45 -10.23 -0.64 -4.72
C THR A 45 -9.78 -2.08 -4.91
N TYR A 46 -8.57 -2.38 -4.47
CA TYR A 46 -8.06 -3.72 -4.28
C TYR A 46 -8.05 -4.04 -2.79
N LYS A 47 -8.33 -5.30 -2.47
CA LYS A 47 -8.01 -5.84 -1.15
C LYS A 47 -6.62 -6.45 -1.21
N LEU A 48 -5.73 -5.90 -0.40
CA LEU A 48 -4.43 -6.49 -0.08
C LEU A 48 -4.55 -7.20 1.28
N ILE A 49 -4.10 -8.45 1.32
CA ILE A 49 -3.86 -9.20 2.54
C ILE A 49 -2.35 -9.38 2.64
N VAL A 50 -1.77 -8.98 3.76
CA VAL A 50 -0.36 -9.22 4.09
C VAL A 50 -0.32 -10.30 5.17
N LYS A 51 0.34 -11.42 4.86
CA LYS A 51 0.58 -12.53 5.78
C LYS A 51 2.05 -12.50 6.19
N GLU A 52 2.29 -12.43 7.49
CA GLU A 52 3.62 -12.55 8.11
C GLU A 52 3.51 -13.52 9.30
N GLU A 53 4.29 -14.60 9.32
CA GLU A 53 4.31 -15.64 10.37
C GLU A 53 2.92 -16.18 10.80
N ASP A 54 2.33 -15.66 11.89
CA ASP A 54 0.98 -16.01 12.38
C ASP A 54 -0.03 -14.84 12.23
N ASN A 55 0.45 -13.67 11.79
CA ASN A 55 -0.37 -12.46 11.62
C ASN A 55 -0.88 -12.33 10.19
N MET A 56 -2.04 -11.71 10.06
CA MET A 56 -2.65 -11.40 8.78
C MET A 56 -3.39 -10.06 8.89
N GLU A 57 -2.99 -9.10 8.07
CA GLU A 57 -3.55 -7.74 8.10
C GLU A 57 -4.12 -7.35 6.74
N GLU A 58 -5.16 -6.50 6.76
CA GLU A 58 -5.90 -6.10 5.57
C GLU A 58 -5.71 -4.62 5.24
N PHE A 59 -5.46 -4.34 3.95
CA PHE A 59 -5.26 -3.01 3.43
C PHE A 59 -6.15 -2.74 2.23
N ALA A 60 -6.70 -1.52 2.19
CA ALA A 60 -7.29 -0.93 1.02
C ALA A 60 -6.15 -0.42 0.14
N LEU A 61 -6.02 -1.04 -1.02
CA LEU A 61 -4.99 -0.72 -1.98
C LEU A 61 -5.63 -0.04 -3.18
N HIS A 62 -5.07 1.09 -3.60
CA HIS A 62 -5.48 1.79 -4.82
C HIS A 62 -4.29 1.95 -5.75
N MET A 63 -4.52 1.72 -7.05
CA MET A 63 -3.55 2.05 -8.08
C MET A 63 -3.91 3.39 -8.72
N LEU A 64 -2.90 4.22 -8.95
CA LEU A 64 -3.06 5.50 -9.62
C LEU A 64 -1.92 5.77 -10.60
N LYS A 65 -2.21 6.56 -11.62
CA LYS A 65 -1.20 7.08 -12.56
C LYS A 65 -0.89 8.54 -12.24
N LEU A 66 0.39 8.89 -12.11
CA LEU A 66 0.87 10.27 -11.99
C LEU A 66 1.93 10.53 -13.06
N GLY A 67 1.61 11.38 -14.04
CA GLY A 67 2.45 11.52 -15.23
C GLY A 67 2.49 10.22 -16.03
N GLU A 68 3.68 9.65 -16.20
CA GLU A 68 3.86 8.35 -16.86
C GLU A 68 4.07 7.18 -15.89
N ASP A 69 4.21 7.48 -14.60
CA ASP A 69 4.53 6.50 -13.57
C ASP A 69 3.26 5.95 -12.89
N LEU A 70 3.34 4.69 -12.46
CA LEU A 70 2.32 4.04 -11.65
C LEU A 70 2.69 4.13 -10.17
N TYR A 71 1.67 4.27 -9.33
CA TYR A 71 1.81 4.27 -7.89
C TYR A 71 0.75 3.39 -7.24
N LEU A 72 1.10 2.88 -6.07
CA LEU A 72 0.20 2.20 -5.15
C LEU A 72 0.03 3.03 -3.89
N ASP A 73 -1.21 3.19 -3.46
CA ASP A 73 -1.63 3.82 -2.22
C ASP A 73 -2.19 2.75 -1.29
N PHE A 74 -1.53 2.57 -0.14
CA PHE A 74 -1.85 1.57 0.87
C PHE A 74 -2.48 2.25 2.08
N PHE A 75 -3.63 1.74 2.52
CA PHE A 75 -4.29 2.22 3.73
C PHE A 75 -4.83 1.05 4.57
N PRO A 76 -4.61 1.01 5.89
CA PRO A 76 -5.06 -0.10 6.73
C PRO A 76 -6.60 -0.07 6.92
N VAL A 77 -7.27 -1.22 6.79
CA VAL A 77 -8.76 -1.29 6.78
C VAL A 77 -9.32 -1.70 8.13
N ASP A 78 -8.65 -2.63 8.80
CA ASP A 78 -9.02 -3.16 10.10
C ASP A 78 -7.72 -3.53 10.81
N TYR A 79 -7.31 -2.72 11.78
CA TYR A 79 -6.10 -2.97 12.56
C TYR A 79 -6.52 -3.17 14.01
N GLU A 80 -6.35 -4.39 14.53
CA GLU A 80 -6.71 -4.70 15.91
C GLU A 80 -5.64 -4.17 16.88
N ILE A 81 -5.85 -2.98 17.42
CA ILE A 81 -5.15 -2.59 18.63
C ILE A 81 -5.96 -3.11 19.81
N ARG A 82 -5.53 -4.25 20.36
CA ARG A 82 -6.16 -4.93 21.51
C ARG A 82 -6.03 -4.15 22.84
N HIS A 83 -5.83 -2.84 22.77
CA HIS A 83 -5.75 -1.92 23.90
C HIS A 83 -6.34 -0.56 23.51
N GLY A 84 -7.61 -0.32 23.85
CA GLY A 84 -8.35 0.87 23.39
C GLY A 84 -7.72 2.21 23.79
N PHE A 85 -6.96 2.28 24.90
CA PHE A 85 -6.23 3.51 25.23
C PHE A 85 -5.03 3.73 24.31
N LEU A 86 -4.39 2.67 23.81
CA LEU A 86 -3.28 2.78 22.85
C LEU A 86 -3.81 3.17 21.47
N ASP A 87 -4.96 2.61 21.07
CA ASP A 87 -5.64 2.93 19.80
C ASP A 87 -5.88 4.43 19.64
N MET A 88 -6.28 5.13 20.71
CA MET A 88 -6.45 6.58 20.73
C MET A 88 -5.19 7.39 20.40
N HIS A 89 -4.00 6.79 20.48
CA HIS A 89 -2.73 7.46 20.17
C HIS A 89 -2.26 7.18 18.73
N LEU A 90 -2.92 6.28 18.01
CA LEU A 90 -2.53 5.92 16.65
C LEU A 90 -3.31 6.73 15.62
N VAL A 91 -2.62 7.11 14.56
CA VAL A 91 -3.20 7.81 13.40
C VAL A 91 -2.90 6.95 12.17
N PRO A 92 -3.91 6.31 11.55
CA PRO A 92 -3.69 5.58 10.31
C PRO A 92 -3.31 6.56 9.20
N ALA A 93 -2.28 6.21 8.44
CA ALA A 93 -1.75 7.04 7.37
C ALA A 93 -1.66 6.25 6.07
N HIS A 94 -1.75 6.98 4.96
CA HIS A 94 -1.50 6.43 3.63
C HIS A 94 0.00 6.27 3.41
N ILE A 95 0.38 5.13 2.84
CA ILE A 95 1.74 4.90 2.34
C ILE A 95 1.68 4.86 0.82
N PHE A 96 2.61 5.54 0.16
CA PHE A 96 2.72 5.56 -1.30
C PHE A 96 4.02 4.89 -1.75
N ALA A 97 3.94 4.07 -2.80
CA ALA A 97 5.10 3.53 -3.49
C ALA A 97 4.95 3.73 -5.00
N LYS A 98 6.04 4.07 -5.70
CA LYS A 98 6.07 3.93 -7.16
C LYS A 98 6.12 2.43 -7.47
N ALA A 99 5.38 2.02 -8.50
CA ALA A 99 5.20 0.62 -8.83
C ALA A 99 5.58 0.33 -10.28
N GLU A 100 6.22 -0.81 -10.50
CA GLU A 100 6.40 -1.41 -11.82
C GLU A 100 5.74 -2.79 -11.85
N LEU A 101 4.94 -3.02 -12.89
CA LEU A 101 4.21 -4.27 -13.08
C LEU A 101 4.74 -5.03 -14.28
N THR A 102 5.10 -6.29 -14.03
CA THR A 102 5.41 -7.28 -15.05
C THR A 102 4.47 -8.48 -14.91
N ASP A 103 4.53 -9.42 -15.85
CA ASP A 103 3.76 -10.64 -15.76
C ASP A 103 4.21 -11.52 -14.56
N GLN A 104 5.47 -11.39 -14.13
CA GLN A 104 6.09 -12.24 -13.11
C GLN A 104 6.32 -11.55 -11.76
N ALA A 105 6.26 -10.22 -11.69
CA ALA A 105 6.64 -9.49 -10.49
C ALA A 105 5.91 -8.15 -10.35
N LEU A 106 5.72 -7.75 -9.10
CA LEU A 106 5.41 -6.39 -8.66
C LEU A 106 6.67 -5.81 -8.03
N ILE A 107 7.17 -4.71 -8.57
CA ILE A 107 8.35 -4.01 -8.04
C ILE A 107 7.87 -2.72 -7.38
N LEU A 108 8.27 -2.49 -6.12
CA LEU A 108 7.86 -1.35 -5.32
C LEU A 108 9.07 -0.49 -4.98
N HIS A 109 8.91 0.81 -5.16
CA HIS A 109 9.87 1.83 -4.79
C HIS A 109 9.23 2.74 -3.74
N PHE A 110 9.50 2.47 -2.47
CA PHE A 110 9.07 3.33 -1.38
C PHE A 110 9.94 4.58 -1.32
N PHE A 111 9.33 5.68 -0.89
CA PHE A 111 10.08 6.93 -0.69
C PHE A 111 11.11 6.75 0.43
N ASP A 112 12.29 7.30 0.19
CA ASP A 112 13.32 7.41 1.22
C ASP A 112 12.91 8.50 2.23
N MET A 113 12.65 8.07 3.46
CA MET A 113 12.20 8.96 4.53
C MET A 113 13.32 9.86 5.04
N GLU A 114 14.56 9.40 5.05
CA GLU A 114 15.72 10.21 5.43
C GLU A 114 15.94 11.32 4.38
N TRP A 115 15.81 10.98 3.10
CA TRP A 115 15.82 11.96 2.01
C TRP A 115 14.71 13.01 2.16
N LEU A 116 13.49 12.58 2.52
CA LEU A 116 12.37 13.50 2.71
C LEU A 116 12.61 14.44 3.90
N GLU A 117 13.10 13.90 5.02
CA GLU A 117 13.50 14.67 6.21
C GLU A 117 14.55 15.72 5.86
N ASP A 118 15.61 15.33 5.16
CA ASP A 118 16.66 16.23 4.71
C ASP A 118 16.11 17.38 3.84
N LEU A 119 15.16 17.10 2.94
CA LEU A 119 14.54 18.13 2.11
C LEU A 119 13.73 19.14 2.93
N ILE A 120 13.02 18.66 3.96
CA ILE A 120 12.20 19.49 4.86
C ILE A 120 13.10 20.34 5.76
N ASP A 121 14.06 19.72 6.43
CA ASP A 121 14.95 20.35 7.41
C ASP A 121 15.86 21.39 6.77
N SER A 122 16.40 21.07 5.59
CA SER A 122 17.21 22.01 4.81
C SER A 122 16.38 23.06 4.06
N LYS A 123 15.05 23.07 4.23
CA LYS A 123 14.09 24.01 3.61
C LYS A 123 14.16 24.02 2.08
N LYS A 124 14.57 22.91 1.47
CA LYS A 124 14.61 22.73 0.00
C LYS A 124 13.21 22.53 -0.58
N ILE A 125 12.26 22.11 0.24
CA ILE A 125 10.86 22.01 -0.12
C ILE A 125 9.99 22.79 0.87
N LYS A 126 8.81 23.19 0.40
CA LYS A 126 7.77 23.76 1.24
C LYS A 126 6.52 22.95 1.00
N ILE A 127 6.28 21.99 1.87
CA ILE A 127 5.11 21.10 1.87
C ILE A 127 4.53 21.05 3.27
N SER A 128 3.21 21.04 3.39
CA SER A 128 2.57 20.93 4.72
C SER A 128 2.89 19.58 5.34
N HIS A 129 3.39 19.59 6.58
CA HIS A 129 3.78 18.40 7.34
C HIS A 129 3.58 18.63 8.84
N VAL A 130 3.57 17.54 9.59
CA VAL A 130 3.62 17.51 11.05
C VAL A 130 4.84 16.69 11.45
N GLU A 131 5.66 17.25 12.35
CA GLU A 131 6.75 16.52 13.00
C GLU A 131 6.15 15.60 14.06
N THR A 132 6.48 14.32 14.00
CA THR A 132 6.19 13.32 15.04
C THR A 132 7.50 12.96 15.76
N GLN A 133 7.46 12.06 16.74
CA GLN A 133 8.65 11.74 17.53
C GLN A 133 9.85 11.28 16.68
N ASP A 134 9.60 10.53 15.60
CA ASP A 134 10.64 9.85 14.83
C ASP A 134 10.57 10.13 13.31
N ARG A 135 9.64 10.96 12.83
CA ARG A 135 9.40 11.17 11.39
C ARG A 135 8.50 12.36 11.09
N TYR A 136 8.50 12.81 9.83
CA TYR A 136 7.49 13.73 9.31
C TYR A 136 6.27 13.00 8.71
N LEU A 137 5.06 13.43 9.09
CA LEU A 137 3.82 13.07 8.41
C LEU A 137 3.41 14.20 7.46
N LEU A 138 3.35 13.90 6.16
CA LEU A 138 2.87 14.87 5.18
C LEU A 138 1.35 15.07 5.31
N THR A 139 0.92 16.33 5.34
CA THR A 139 -0.48 16.74 5.51
C THR A 139 -0.96 17.71 4.43
N ALA A 140 -0.15 17.87 3.38
CA ALA A 140 -0.48 18.69 2.23
C ALA A 140 -1.72 18.17 1.50
N LYS A 141 -2.38 19.06 0.76
CA LYS A 141 -3.55 18.68 -0.05
C LYS A 141 -3.12 17.70 -1.14
N THR A 142 -4.02 16.81 -1.55
CA THR A 142 -3.78 15.79 -2.59
C THR A 142 -3.11 16.35 -3.85
N GLU A 143 -3.54 17.51 -4.36
CA GLU A 143 -2.93 18.13 -5.55
C GLU A 143 -1.48 18.57 -5.32
N GLU A 144 -1.14 19.00 -4.11
CA GLU A 144 0.21 19.42 -3.74
C GLU A 144 1.13 18.19 -3.57
N LEU A 145 0.62 17.13 -2.94
CA LEU A 145 1.32 15.85 -2.83
C LEU A 145 1.63 15.25 -4.20
N GLN A 146 0.68 15.26 -5.13
CA GLN A 146 0.89 14.75 -6.49
C GLN A 146 1.96 15.53 -7.25
N LYS A 147 1.95 16.86 -7.12
CA LYS A 147 2.99 17.72 -7.72
C LYS A 147 4.35 17.45 -7.09
N PHE A 148 4.40 17.25 -5.78
CA PHE A 148 5.61 16.88 -5.06
C PHE A 148 6.17 15.55 -5.56
N ILE A 149 5.35 14.50 -5.58
CA ILE A 149 5.72 13.16 -6.06
C ILE A 149 6.22 13.21 -7.50
N THR A 150 5.45 13.83 -8.41
CA THR A 150 5.81 13.90 -9.84
C THR A 150 7.10 14.69 -10.08
N LYS A 151 7.38 15.70 -9.25
CA LYS A 151 8.61 16.52 -9.36
C LYS A 151 9.87 15.70 -9.09
N PHE A 152 9.81 14.76 -8.14
CA PHE A 152 10.96 13.98 -7.70
C PHE A 152 11.00 12.56 -8.28
N ALA A 153 9.97 12.13 -9.04
CA ALA A 153 9.83 10.77 -9.56
C ALA A 153 11.02 10.22 -10.38
N ASN A 154 11.88 11.09 -10.94
CA ASN A 154 13.07 10.72 -11.73
C ASN A 154 14.40 11.00 -11.02
N ASP A 155 14.37 11.50 -9.78
CA ASP A 155 15.57 11.68 -8.97
C ASP A 155 15.92 10.35 -8.31
N SER A 156 17.13 9.85 -8.58
CA SER A 156 17.62 8.56 -8.10
C SER A 156 17.76 8.45 -6.59
N THR A 157 17.69 9.57 -5.86
CA THR A 157 17.75 9.61 -4.39
C THR A 157 16.37 9.59 -3.72
N THR A 158 15.29 9.63 -4.50
CA THR A 158 13.91 9.74 -3.99
C THR A 158 13.42 8.47 -3.32
N PHE A 159 13.91 7.32 -3.78
CA PHE A 159 13.41 6.02 -3.39
C PHE A 159 14.52 5.20 -2.76
N ILE A 160 14.15 4.36 -1.80
CA ILE A 160 15.03 3.31 -1.29
C ILE A 160 15.25 2.23 -2.35
N GLU A 161 16.09 1.24 -2.02
CA GLU A 161 16.22 0.02 -2.83
C GLU A 161 14.85 -0.63 -3.04
N ALA A 162 14.61 -1.09 -4.27
CA ALA A 162 13.29 -1.56 -4.68
C ALA A 162 12.98 -2.95 -4.10
N ASP A 163 11.77 -3.11 -3.57
CA ASP A 163 11.25 -4.42 -3.17
C ASP A 163 10.68 -5.14 -4.39
N THR A 164 11.23 -6.29 -4.73
CA THR A 164 10.76 -7.11 -5.85
C THR A 164 9.94 -8.28 -5.33
N LEU A 165 8.63 -8.24 -5.54
CA LEU A 165 7.68 -9.26 -5.13
C LEU A 165 7.41 -10.20 -6.30
N LEU A 166 7.88 -11.44 -6.21
CA LEU A 166 7.67 -12.45 -7.24
C LEU A 166 6.26 -13.03 -7.15
N ARG A 167 5.57 -13.04 -8.28
CA ARG A 167 4.27 -13.69 -8.40
C ARG A 167 4.44 -15.20 -8.31
N GLN A 168 3.64 -15.83 -7.46
CA GLN A 168 3.55 -17.28 -7.42
C GLN A 168 2.88 -17.82 -8.69
N ASP A 169 3.53 -18.80 -9.33
CA ASP A 169 2.94 -19.52 -10.45
C ASP A 169 1.82 -20.45 -9.93
N LEU A 170 0.57 -20.10 -10.26
CA LEU A 170 -0.61 -20.89 -9.89
C LEU A 170 -0.64 -22.28 -10.54
N SER A 171 0.22 -22.56 -11.53
CA SER A 171 0.39 -23.91 -12.08
C SER A 171 1.05 -24.89 -11.11
N ALA A 172 1.69 -24.39 -10.04
CA ALA A 172 2.37 -25.20 -9.03
C ALA A 172 1.43 -25.78 -7.96
N GLY A 173 0.13 -25.45 -7.98
CA GLY A 173 -0.86 -25.98 -7.04
C GLY A 173 -0.72 -25.40 -5.64
N ILE A 174 -1.49 -24.36 -5.34
CA ILE A 174 -1.66 -23.88 -3.96
C ILE A 174 -2.75 -24.77 -3.31
N PRO A 175 -2.56 -25.25 -2.06
CA PRO A 175 -3.63 -25.89 -1.31
C PRO A 175 -4.86 -24.98 -1.26
N ASP A 176 -6.01 -25.55 -1.58
CA ASP A 176 -7.28 -24.85 -1.68
C ASP A 176 -7.51 -23.87 -0.53
N LEU A 177 -7.59 -22.57 -0.85
CA LEU A 177 -7.86 -21.47 0.10
C LEU A 177 -9.18 -21.66 0.85
N ALA A 178 -10.10 -22.49 0.34
CA ALA A 178 -11.31 -22.89 1.06
C ALA A 178 -11.02 -23.71 2.34
N VAL A 179 -9.83 -24.27 2.49
CA VAL A 179 -9.41 -25.04 3.68
C VAL A 179 -8.87 -24.11 4.78
N MET A 180 -8.23 -22.98 4.43
CA MET A 180 -7.60 -22.06 5.38
C MET A 180 -8.60 -21.07 6.04
N LEU A 181 -9.73 -20.78 5.39
CA LEU A 181 -10.77 -19.89 5.94
C LEU A 181 -11.82 -20.62 6.81
N ASN A 182 -11.63 -21.91 7.08
CA ASN A 182 -12.53 -22.76 7.88
C ASN A 182 -11.89 -23.17 9.22
N LEU A 183 -11.29 -22.22 9.95
CA LEU A 183 -11.00 -22.40 11.37
C LEU A 183 -11.74 -21.32 12.17
N ASN A 184 -12.86 -21.78 12.73
CA ASN A 184 -13.80 -21.20 13.72
C ASN A 184 -13.57 -19.79 14.26
#